data_AF-A0A1H8LYG1-F1
#
_entry.id   AF-A0A1H8LYG1-F1
#
_cell.length_a   1.000
_cell.length_b   1.000
_cell.length_c   1.000
_cell.angle_alpha   90.00
_cell.angle_beta   90.00
_cell.angle_gamma   90.00
#
_symmetry.space_group_name_H-M   'P 1'
#
loop_
_entity.id
_entity.type
_entity.pdbx_description
1 polymer ?
#
loop_
_entity_poly.entity_id
_entity_poly.type
_entity_poly.pdbx_seq_one_letter_code
_entity_poly.pdbx_strand_id
1 'polypeptide(L)'
;MDKQSLFFTSIVGIVAIALMLIAIQFLAKRLKIQTNTEQKINTSYSIWFGSLLLSFILFLKVALELVENSIELIIADKSINNTFVAVMEQIAIFTGFSFLFTFLAYYIVHVIIKFSIGNRNDSIEIEKDNVGYFLIKGLVLLTLVFSLITIFEHFLRWFAPAVETPFYH
;
A
#
# COMPACT_ATOMS: atom_id res chain seq x y z
N MET A 1 21.86 7.86 11.35
CA MET A 1 20.49 8.39 11.44
C MET A 1 20.52 9.89 11.44
N ASP A 2 20.32 10.44 10.25
CA ASP A 2 20.17 11.88 10.07
C ASP A 2 18.74 12.29 10.46
N LYS A 3 18.57 13.43 11.12
CA LYS A 3 17.23 13.95 11.47
C LYS A 3 16.43 14.30 10.21
N GLN A 4 17.11 14.55 9.10
CA GLN A 4 16.51 14.91 7.83
C GLN A 4 15.80 13.70 7.18
N SER A 5 16.39 12.50 7.17
CA SER A 5 15.81 11.30 6.55
C SER A 5 14.48 10.91 7.22
N LEU A 6 14.42 10.94 8.55
CA LEU A 6 13.19 10.71 9.32
C LEU A 6 12.08 11.73 9.01
N PHE A 7 12.44 13.01 8.87
CA PHE A 7 11.47 14.06 8.57
C PHE A 7 10.84 13.86 7.18
N PHE A 8 11.66 13.61 6.15
CA PHE A 8 11.17 13.32 4.81
C PHE A 8 10.29 12.07 4.77
N THR A 9 10.74 10.99 5.41
CA THR A 9 10.00 9.72 5.46
C THR A 9 8.63 9.89 6.14
N SER A 10 8.54 10.71 7.18
CA SER A 10 7.28 11.02 7.86
C SER A 10 6.29 11.75 6.94
N ILE A 11 6.77 12.74 6.18
CA ILE A 11 5.94 13.47 5.20
C ILE A 11 5.45 12.52 4.11
N VAL A 12 6.33 11.67 3.58
CA VAL A 12 5.98 10.66 2.56
C VAL A 12 4.89 9.75 3.08
N GLY A 13 4.99 9.27 4.32
CA GLY A 13 3.96 8.43 4.94
C GLY A 13 2.59 9.12 5.01
N ILE A 14 2.54 10.38 5.46
CA ILE A 14 1.28 11.15 5.55
C ILE A 14 0.67 11.36 4.16
N VAL A 15 1.47 11.78 3.19
CA VAL A 15 1.00 12.04 1.82
C VAL A 15 0.52 10.73 1.16
N ALA A 16 1.25 9.64 1.32
CA ALA A 16 0.88 8.34 0.78
C ALA A 16 -0.45 7.81 1.36
N ILE A 17 -0.66 7.97 2.67
CA ILE A 17 -1.94 7.61 3.31
C ILE A 17 -3.08 8.48 2.76
N ALA A 18 -2.88 9.80 2.64
CA ALA A 18 -3.90 10.69 2.09
C ALA A 18 -4.28 10.29 0.64
N LEU A 19 -3.29 9.98 -0.19
CA LEU A 19 -3.50 9.47 -1.54
C LEU A 19 -4.25 8.13 -1.55
N MET A 20 -3.98 7.23 -0.60
CA MET A 20 -4.71 5.97 -0.48
C MET A 20 -6.16 6.17 -0.07
N LEU A 21 -6.46 7.11 0.81
CA LEU A 21 -7.85 7.45 1.14
C LEU A 21 -8.62 7.93 -0.10
N ILE A 22 -7.99 8.77 -0.93
CA ILE A 22 -8.57 9.21 -2.21
C ILE A 22 -8.76 8.01 -3.16
N ALA A 23 -7.77 7.11 -3.24
CA ALA A 23 -7.83 5.93 -4.10
C ALA A 23 -8.94 4.96 -3.67
N ILE A 24 -9.14 4.74 -2.37
CA ILE A 24 -10.25 3.93 -1.83
C ILE A 24 -11.59 4.59 -2.15
N GLN A 25 -11.69 5.92 -1.99
CA GLN A 25 -12.92 6.65 -2.33
C GLN A 25 -13.25 6.54 -3.83
N PHE A 26 -12.24 6.62 -4.69
CA PHE A 26 -12.41 6.41 -6.14
C PHE A 26 -12.88 5.00 -6.45
N LEU A 27 -12.28 3.98 -5.81
CA LEU A 27 -12.68 2.59 -5.97
C LEU A 27 -14.13 2.36 -5.49
N ALA A 28 -14.51 2.94 -4.34
CA ALA A 28 -15.87 2.83 -3.81
C ALA A 28 -16.90 3.41 -4.78
N LYS A 29 -16.62 4.59 -5.37
CA LYS A 29 -17.45 5.20 -6.41
C LYS A 29 -17.56 4.31 -7.65
N ARG A 30 -16.46 3.72 -8.10
CA ARG A 30 -16.44 2.79 -9.24
C ARG A 30 -17.29 1.55 -9.00
N LEU A 31 -17.28 1.04 -7.76
CA LEU A 31 -18.09 -0.11 -7.34
C LEU A 31 -19.56 0.25 -7.08
N LYS A 32 -19.96 1.52 -7.23
CA LYS A 32 -21.32 2.02 -6.96
C LYS A 32 -21.79 1.81 -5.52
N ILE A 33 -20.86 1.74 -4.57
CA ILE A 33 -21.19 1.60 -3.15
C ILE A 33 -21.90 2.87 -2.70
N GLN A 34 -23.18 2.75 -2.33
CA GLN A 34 -23.95 3.88 -1.82
C GLN A 34 -23.52 4.18 -0.38
N THR A 35 -22.88 5.32 -0.17
CA THR A 35 -22.55 5.83 1.17
C THR A 35 -23.70 6.61 1.81
N ASN A 36 -24.78 6.85 1.07
CA ASN A 36 -25.87 7.79 1.41
C ASN A 36 -27.15 7.07 1.87
N THR A 37 -27.10 6.47 3.06
CA THR A 37 -28.30 6.35 3.90
C THR A 37 -28.04 7.06 5.21
N GLU A 38 -28.81 8.10 5.48
CA GLU A 38 -28.53 9.26 6.37
C GLU A 38 -28.21 8.98 7.85
N GLN A 39 -28.02 7.75 8.34
CA GLN A 39 -27.93 7.53 9.79
C GLN A 39 -26.84 6.58 10.32
N LYS A 40 -26.09 5.84 9.48
CA LYS A 40 -24.96 5.03 10.01
C LYS A 40 -23.99 4.58 8.92
N ILE A 41 -22.70 4.63 9.23
CA ILE A 41 -21.69 3.94 8.43
C ILE A 41 -21.97 2.44 8.52
N ASN A 42 -22.15 1.80 7.37
CA ASN A 42 -22.37 0.37 7.27
C ASN A 42 -21.14 -0.42 7.76
N THR A 43 -21.37 -1.46 8.57
CA THR A 43 -20.28 -2.25 9.18
C THR A 43 -19.46 -2.97 8.12
N SER A 44 -20.14 -3.56 7.13
CA SER A 44 -19.52 -4.24 5.99
C SER A 44 -18.63 -3.32 5.16
N TYR A 45 -19.10 -2.09 4.90
CA TYR A 45 -18.28 -1.06 4.25
C TYR A 45 -17.03 -0.73 5.09
N SER A 46 -17.18 -0.63 6.41
CA SER A 46 -16.08 -0.30 7.32
C SER A 46 -15.01 -1.39 7.33
N ILE A 47 -15.41 -2.67 7.28
CA ILE A 47 -14.50 -3.82 7.19
C ILE A 47 -13.78 -3.83 5.83
N TRP A 48 -14.51 -3.60 4.74
CA TRP A 48 -13.93 -3.50 3.41
C TRP A 48 -12.89 -2.38 3.31
N PHE A 49 -13.27 -1.17 3.76
CA PHE A 49 -12.40 -0.01 3.82
C PHE A 49 -11.17 -0.27 4.70
N GLY A 50 -11.39 -0.77 5.92
CA GLY A 50 -10.34 -1.00 6.90
C GLY A 50 -9.34 -2.06 6.46
N SER A 51 -9.81 -3.16 5.85
CA SER A 51 -8.93 -4.21 5.33
C SER A 51 -8.06 -3.72 4.18
N LEU A 52 -8.59 -2.90 3.27
CA LEU A 52 -7.80 -2.26 2.20
C LEU A 52 -6.77 -1.27 2.75
N LEU A 53 -7.17 -0.41 3.69
CA LEU A 53 -6.27 0.58 4.29
C LEU A 53 -5.15 -0.11 5.10
N LEU A 54 -5.49 -1.12 5.90
CA LEU A 54 -4.50 -1.87 6.67
C LEU A 54 -3.52 -2.61 5.76
N SER A 55 -4.01 -3.21 4.67
CA SER A 55 -3.16 -3.85 3.66
C SER A 55 -2.16 -2.87 3.04
N PHE A 56 -2.61 -1.67 2.70
CA PHE A 56 -1.74 -0.62 2.20
C PHE A 56 -0.70 -0.20 3.23
N ILE A 57 -1.09 0.00 4.49
CA ILE A 57 -0.16 0.39 5.56
C ILE A 57 0.94 -0.67 5.75
N LEU A 58 0.61 -1.95 5.62
CA LEU A 58 1.59 -3.04 5.72
C LEU A 58 2.65 -2.97 4.62
N PHE A 59 2.25 -2.74 3.36
CA PHE A 59 3.22 -2.54 2.27
C PHE A 59 3.97 -1.21 2.42
N LEU A 60 3.26 -0.13 2.75
CA LEU A 60 3.85 1.20 2.92
C LEU A 60 4.90 1.20 4.03
N LYS A 61 4.70 0.45 5.13
CA LYS A 61 5.71 0.32 6.19
C LYS A 61 7.05 -0.17 5.65
N VAL A 62 7.04 -1.25 4.88
CA VAL A 62 8.24 -1.82 4.26
C VAL A 62 8.87 -0.83 3.28
N ALA A 63 8.03 -0.15 2.49
CA ALA A 63 8.49 0.88 1.57
C ALA A 63 9.15 2.06 2.27
N LEU A 64 8.60 2.55 3.38
CA LEU A 64 9.15 3.67 4.15
C LEU A 64 10.50 3.33 4.78
N GLU A 65 10.67 2.11 5.28
CA GLU A 65 11.97 1.63 5.78
C GLU A 65 13.03 1.66 4.66
N LEU A 66 12.66 1.31 3.42
CA LEU A 66 13.57 1.39 2.27
C LEU A 66 13.77 2.83 1.77
N VAL A 67 12.74 3.69 1.83
CA VAL A 67 12.86 5.14 1.52
C VAL A 67 13.90 5.77 2.44
N GLU A 68 13.80 5.55 3.75
CA GLU A 68 14.70 6.15 4.72
C GLU A 68 16.17 5.76 4.43
N ASN A 69 16.42 4.47 4.25
CA ASN A 69 17.75 3.95 3.89
C ASN A 69 18.26 4.53 2.57
N SER A 70 17.39 4.63 1.56
CA SER A 70 17.77 5.13 0.24
C SER A 70 18.11 6.63 0.27
N ILE A 71 17.37 7.42 1.06
CA ILE A 71 17.65 8.84 1.27
C ILE A 71 19.03 9.02 1.94
N GLU A 72 19.34 8.24 2.99
CA GLU A 72 20.64 8.33 3.66
C GLU A 72 21.79 8.01 2.70
N LEU A 73 21.64 6.98 1.85
CA LEU A 73 22.64 6.63 0.84
C LEU A 73 22.82 7.71 -0.22
N ILE A 74 21.72 8.27 -0.74
CA ILE A 74 21.75 9.32 -1.77
C ILE A 74 22.36 10.62 -1.24
N ILE A 75 22.11 10.98 0.02
CA ILE A 75 22.72 12.16 0.66
C ILE A 75 24.22 11.94 0.93
N ALA A 76 24.62 10.71 1.27
CA ALA A 76 26.03 10.38 1.53
C ALA A 76 26.87 10.32 0.25
N ASP A 77 26.26 10.02 -0.89
CA ASP A 77 26.94 9.93 -2.18
C ASP A 77 27.19 11.31 -2.80
N LYS A 78 28.47 11.69 -2.89
CA LYS A 78 28.92 12.98 -3.45
C LYS A 78 28.93 13.01 -4.98
N SER A 79 28.71 11.87 -5.65
CA SER A 79 28.71 11.77 -7.11
C SER A 79 27.38 12.19 -7.75
N ILE A 80 26.31 12.26 -6.95
CA ILE A 80 24.96 12.59 -7.43
C ILE A 80 24.82 14.10 -7.62
N ASN A 81 24.75 14.53 -8.88
CA ASN A 81 24.62 15.94 -9.26
C ASN A 81 23.32 16.60 -8.76
N ASN A 82 22.21 15.84 -8.67
CA ASN A 82 20.93 16.36 -8.20
C ASN A 82 20.27 15.40 -7.18
N THR A 83 20.68 15.55 -5.93
CA THR A 83 20.20 14.76 -4.78
C THR A 83 18.67 14.81 -4.64
N PHE A 84 18.05 15.98 -4.87
CA PHE A 84 16.61 16.13 -4.71
C PHE A 84 15.82 15.26 -5.69
N VAL A 85 16.20 15.27 -6.97
CA VAL A 85 15.52 14.47 -8.00
C VAL A 85 15.66 12.98 -7.72
N ALA A 86 16.86 12.52 -7.34
CA ALA A 86 17.10 11.12 -7.02
C ALA A 86 16.26 10.64 -5.82
N VAL A 87 16.15 11.46 -4.77
CA VAL A 87 15.28 11.17 -3.60
C VAL A 87 13.81 11.09 -4.01
N MET A 88 13.34 12.04 -4.81
CA MET A 88 11.94 12.06 -5.26
C MET A 88 11.58 10.87 -6.15
N GLU A 89 12.51 10.43 -7.00
CA GLU A 89 12.34 9.23 -7.83
C GLU A 89 12.19 7.99 -6.97
N GLN A 90 13.07 7.78 -5.98
CA GLN A 90 12.99 6.64 -5.07
C GLN A 90 11.70 6.62 -4.26
N ILE A 91 11.29 7.78 -3.72
CA ILE A 91 10.02 7.93 -3.02
C ILE A 91 8.87 7.51 -3.94
N ALA A 92 8.83 8.01 -5.18
CA ALA A 92 7.78 7.72 -6.13
C ALA A 92 7.71 6.23 -6.50
N ILE A 93 8.86 5.58 -6.70
CA ILE A 93 8.95 4.15 -6.99
C ILE A 93 8.39 3.33 -5.82
N PHE A 94 8.89 3.56 -4.60
CA PHE A 94 8.50 2.75 -3.43
C PHE A 94 7.04 2.97 -3.01
N THR A 95 6.56 4.22 -3.01
CA THR A 95 5.13 4.47 -2.75
C THR A 95 4.25 3.95 -3.88
N GLY A 96 4.63 4.17 -5.14
CA GLY A 96 3.89 3.67 -6.31
C GLY A 96 3.71 2.15 -6.29
N PHE A 97 4.76 1.40 -5.95
CA PHE A 97 4.66 -0.05 -5.81
C PHE A 97 3.83 -0.47 -4.59
N SER A 98 3.80 0.30 -3.51
CA SER A 98 2.91 0.04 -2.37
C SER A 98 1.43 0.09 -2.80
N PHE A 99 1.06 1.06 -3.63
CA PHE A 99 -0.28 1.12 -4.24
C PHE A 99 -0.53 -0.08 -5.16
N LEU A 100 0.40 -0.37 -6.06
CA LEU A 100 0.27 -1.45 -7.03
C LEU A 100 0.08 -2.81 -6.35
N PHE A 101 0.90 -3.14 -5.36
CA PHE A 101 0.80 -4.39 -4.61
C PHE A 101 -0.48 -4.48 -3.79
N THR A 102 -0.95 -3.38 -3.21
CA THR A 102 -2.23 -3.35 -2.49
C THR A 102 -3.39 -3.70 -3.42
N PHE A 103 -3.48 -3.04 -4.58
CA PHE A 103 -4.55 -3.31 -5.54
C PHE A 103 -4.42 -4.68 -6.23
N LEU A 104 -3.20 -5.15 -6.44
CA LEU A 104 -2.94 -6.50 -6.93
C LEU A 104 -3.43 -7.55 -5.93
N ALA A 105 -3.10 -7.41 -4.64
CA ALA A 105 -3.58 -8.30 -3.58
C ALA A 105 -5.11 -8.28 -3.48
N TYR A 106 -5.73 -7.09 -3.52
CA TYR A 106 -7.18 -6.95 -3.57
C TYR A 106 -7.81 -7.68 -4.76
N TYR A 107 -7.21 -7.56 -5.95
CA TYR A 107 -7.68 -8.23 -7.15
C TYR A 107 -7.55 -9.77 -7.03
N ILE A 108 -6.41 -10.26 -6.55
CA ILE A 108 -6.19 -11.70 -6.31
C ILE A 108 -7.24 -12.25 -5.34
N VAL A 109 -7.51 -11.54 -4.24
CA VAL A 109 -8.53 -11.93 -3.26
C VAL A 109 -9.92 -11.96 -3.89
N HIS A 110 -10.25 -11.01 -4.76
CA HIS A 110 -11.51 -11.03 -5.49
C HIS A 110 -11.65 -12.30 -6.35
N VAL A 111 -10.58 -12.72 -7.03
CA VAL A 111 -10.56 -13.97 -7.81
C VAL A 111 -10.71 -15.21 -6.91
N ILE A 112 -9.98 -15.26 -5.79
CA ILE A 112 -10.06 -16.36 -4.82
C ILE A 112 -11.49 -16.49 -4.27
N ILE A 113 -12.09 -15.40 -3.81
CA ILE A 113 -13.45 -15.39 -3.27
C ILE A 113 -14.47 -15.79 -4.33
N LYS A 114 -14.29 -15.33 -5.58
CA LYS A 114 -15.16 -15.72 -6.70
C LYS A 114 -15.13 -17.23 -6.95
N PHE A 115 -13.96 -17.85 -6.83
CA PHE A 115 -13.82 -19.30 -6.98
C PHE A 115 -14.42 -20.08 -5.79
N SER A 116 -14.24 -19.60 -4.56
CA SER A 116 -14.65 -20.32 -3.35
C SER A 116 -16.13 -20.12 -2.96
N ILE A 117 -16.66 -18.91 -3.09
CA ILE A 117 -18.00 -18.52 -2.60
C ILE A 117 -18.93 -18.12 -3.76
N GLY A 118 -18.41 -18.09 -4.99
CA GLY A 118 -19.16 -17.74 -6.21
C GLY A 118 -19.10 -16.25 -6.54
N ASN A 119 -19.73 -15.89 -7.66
CA ASN A 119 -19.69 -14.54 -8.22
C ASN A 119 -20.65 -13.57 -7.50
N ARG A 120 -20.24 -13.09 -6.31
CA ARG A 120 -21.00 -12.11 -5.51
C ARG A 120 -20.59 -10.68 -5.87
N ASN A 121 -21.56 -9.75 -5.84
CA ASN A 121 -21.32 -8.34 -6.13
C ASN A 121 -21.10 -7.56 -4.83
N ASP A 122 -19.90 -7.01 -4.63
CA ASP A 122 -19.53 -6.27 -3.43
C ASP A 122 -20.50 -5.12 -3.10
N SER A 123 -21.04 -4.41 -4.10
CA SER A 123 -22.01 -3.32 -3.86
C SER A 123 -23.28 -3.85 -3.18
N ILE A 124 -23.81 -4.96 -3.69
CA ILE A 124 -25.05 -5.57 -3.20
C ILE A 124 -24.82 -6.20 -1.82
N GLU A 125 -23.65 -6.82 -1.59
CA GLU A 125 -23.31 -7.40 -0.30
C GLU A 125 -23.10 -6.31 0.78
N ILE A 126 -22.59 -5.12 0.40
CA ILE A 126 -22.50 -3.97 1.31
C ILE A 126 -23.90 -3.42 1.60
N GLU A 127 -24.74 -3.21 0.58
CA GLU A 127 -26.13 -2.76 0.77
C GLU A 127 -26.93 -3.68 1.72
N LYS A 128 -26.64 -4.98 1.71
CA LYS A 128 -27.24 -5.98 2.62
C LYS A 128 -26.57 -6.08 3.99
N ASP A 129 -25.54 -5.28 4.25
CA ASP A 129 -24.65 -5.34 5.43
C ASP A 129 -24.19 -6.78 5.75
N ASN A 130 -23.72 -7.51 4.73
CA ASN A 130 -23.20 -8.86 4.91
C ASN A 130 -21.80 -8.86 5.55
N VAL A 131 -21.78 -8.65 6.86
CA VAL A 131 -20.56 -8.57 7.67
C VAL A 131 -19.68 -9.82 7.52
N GLY A 132 -20.28 -11.01 7.52
CA GLY A 132 -19.54 -12.28 7.41
C GLY A 132 -18.74 -12.39 6.12
N TYR A 133 -19.34 -11.99 4.99
CA TYR A 133 -18.65 -11.98 3.70
C TYR A 133 -17.43 -11.05 3.71
N PHE A 134 -17.56 -9.84 4.25
CA PHE A 134 -16.46 -8.88 4.32
C PHE A 134 -15.40 -9.23 5.36
N LEU A 135 -15.77 -9.89 6.47
CA LEU A 135 -14.80 -10.43 7.42
C LEU A 135 -13.92 -11.50 6.76
N ILE A 136 -14.53 -12.46 6.06
CA ILE A 136 -13.79 -13.50 5.34
C ILE A 136 -12.89 -12.85 4.28
N LYS A 137 -13.44 -11.94 3.48
CA LYS A 137 -12.69 -11.26 2.42
C LYS A 137 -11.52 -10.44 2.97
N GLY A 138 -11.73 -9.71 4.06
CA GLY A 138 -10.70 -8.93 4.74
C GLY A 138 -9.61 -9.82 5.36
N LEU A 139 -9.99 -10.95 5.98
CA LEU A 139 -9.03 -11.90 6.53
C LEU A 139 -8.17 -12.52 5.43
N VAL A 140 -8.78 -12.99 4.35
CA VAL A 140 -8.04 -13.55 3.20
C VAL A 140 -7.09 -12.51 2.60
N LEU A 141 -7.53 -11.25 2.50
CA LEU A 141 -6.68 -10.15 2.03
C LEU A 141 -5.47 -9.95 2.94
N LEU A 142 -5.68 -9.84 4.25
CA LEU A 142 -4.58 -9.63 5.19
C LEU A 142 -3.61 -10.81 5.21
N THR A 143 -4.11 -12.05 5.21
CA THR A 143 -3.25 -13.25 5.14
C THR A 143 -2.42 -13.28 3.86
N LEU A 144 -3.00 -12.90 2.71
CA LEU A 144 -2.27 -12.77 1.46
C LEU A 144 -1.22 -11.65 1.52
N VAL A 145 -1.55 -10.51 2.12
CA VAL A 145 -0.58 -9.42 2.29
C VAL A 145 0.60 -9.90 3.14
N PHE A 146 0.35 -10.59 4.25
CA PHE A 146 1.42 -11.14 5.09
C PHE A 146 2.33 -12.11 4.33
N SER A 147 1.80 -12.94 3.43
CA SER A 147 2.64 -13.83 2.61
C SER A 147 3.39 -13.10 1.50
N LEU A 148 2.85 -11.98 1.00
CA LEU A 148 3.47 -11.16 -0.05
C LEU A 148 4.49 -10.16 0.47
N ILE A 149 4.48 -9.79 1.75
CA ILE A 149 5.39 -8.77 2.33
C ILE A 149 6.86 -9.05 2.01
N THR A 150 7.33 -10.28 2.20
CA THR A 150 8.74 -10.64 1.94
C THR A 150 9.09 -10.55 0.45
N ILE A 151 8.16 -10.96 -0.41
CA ILE A 151 8.33 -10.87 -1.88
C ILE A 151 8.39 -9.41 -2.29
N PHE A 152 7.49 -8.59 -1.73
CA PHE A 152 7.44 -7.16 -1.96
C PHE A 152 8.73 -6.46 -1.52
N GLU A 153 9.24 -6.76 -0.32
CA GLU A 153 10.50 -6.21 0.16
C GLU A 153 11.66 -6.56 -0.77
N HIS A 154 11.78 -7.83 -1.15
CA HIS A 154 12.83 -8.28 -2.06
C HIS A 154 12.75 -7.57 -3.42
N PHE A 155 11.54 -7.41 -3.95
CA PHE A 155 11.28 -6.69 -5.18
C PHE A 155 11.66 -5.21 -5.09
N LEU A 156 11.29 -4.51 -4.00
CA LEU A 156 11.67 -3.10 -3.82
C LEU A 156 13.18 -2.91 -3.72
N ARG A 157 13.91 -3.85 -3.10
CA ARG A 157 15.37 -3.79 -2.99
C ARG A 157 16.08 -3.81 -4.34
N TRP A 158 15.46 -4.31 -5.41
CA TRP A 158 16.03 -4.24 -6.76
C TRP A 158 16.16 -2.81 -7.29
N PHE A 159 15.41 -1.87 -6.72
CA PHE A 159 15.42 -0.45 -7.08
C PHE A 159 16.18 0.41 -6.06
N ALA A 160 16.61 -0.17 -4.93
CA ALA A 160 17.37 0.54 -3.93
C ALA A 160 18.78 0.91 -4.46
N PRO A 161 19.32 2.09 -4.08
CA PRO A 161 20.66 2.50 -4.51
C PRO A 161 21.71 1.51 -4.01
N ALA A 162 22.60 1.08 -4.90
CA ALA A 162 23.69 0.18 -4.57
C ALA A 162 24.82 0.94 -3.88
N VAL A 163 25.34 0.39 -2.79
CA VAL A 163 26.63 0.84 -2.23
C VAL A 163 27.71 0.06 -2.97
N GLU A 164 28.47 0.74 -3.82
CA GLU A 164 29.72 0.18 -4.32
C GLU A 164 30.68 0.06 -3.13
N THR A 165 30.73 -1.11 -2.50
CA THR A 165 31.81 -1.40 -1.56
C THR A 165 33.11 -1.31 -2.34
N PRO A 166 34.08 -0.47 -1.93
CA PRO A 166 35.36 -0.40 -2.61
C PRO A 166 36.08 -1.72 -2.35
N PHE A 167 35.95 -2.66 -3.29
CA PHE A 167 36.90 -3.75 -3.39
C PHE A 167 38.21 -3.11 -3.85
N TYR A 168 39.09 -2.85 -2.89
CA TYR A 168 40.50 -2.58 -3.19
C TYR A 168 41.03 -3.80 -3.93
N HIS A 169 41.17 -3.69 -5.25
CA HIS A 169 41.98 -4.59 -6.08
C HIS A 169 43.37 -4.00 -6.22
#